data_AF-A0A897MYX1-F1
#
_entry.id   AF-A0A897MYX1-F1
#
_cell.length_a   1.000
_cell.length_b   1.000
_cell.length_c   1.000
_cell.angle_alpha   90.00
_cell.angle_beta   90.00
_cell.angle_gamma   90.00
#
_symmetry.space_group_name_H-M   'P 1'
#
loop_
_entity.id
_entity.type
_entity.pdbx_description
1 polymer ?
#
loop_
_entity_poly.entity_id
_entity_poly.type
_entity_poly.pdbx_seq_one_letter_code
_entity_poly.pdbx_strand_id
1 'polypeptide(L)'
;MDNIEAGRRRFLQGAGIGGTALLAGCTEQLGLDDDDEAVSEGGVGIVASIDEQELQEIQASIQEEVQQEVEQEVEDGELDEEDAQQEIQVRFQEREDEIIEFIEGEIDAMRTEIEGEFSIEIGEEFPFTGAVRADGDAEELIAALELDTVQQLVSAADLEAPEEPAPEGE
;
A
#
# COMPACT_ATOMS: atom_id res chain seq x y z
N MET A 1 35.02 -33.66 -27.83
CA MET A 1 34.57 -32.30 -27.49
C MET A 1 34.18 -32.41 -26.04
N ASP A 2 35.12 -32.10 -25.16
CA ASP A 2 35.05 -32.39 -23.74
C ASP A 2 35.42 -31.10 -23.03
N ASN A 3 34.48 -30.54 -22.27
CA ASN A 3 34.71 -29.66 -21.12
C ASN A 3 33.34 -29.26 -20.51
N ILE A 4 32.74 -30.18 -19.74
CA ILE A 4 31.81 -29.84 -18.67
C ILE A 4 32.35 -30.53 -17.43
N GLU A 5 33.37 -29.96 -16.80
CA GLU A 5 33.88 -30.46 -15.52
C GLU A 5 34.75 -29.41 -14.84
N ALA A 6 34.14 -28.59 -13.98
CA ALA A 6 34.73 -28.09 -12.73
C ALA A 6 33.78 -27.08 -12.09
N GLY A 7 33.14 -27.44 -10.97
CA GLY A 7 32.46 -26.42 -10.18
C GLY A 7 31.45 -26.84 -9.13
N ARG A 8 31.24 -28.13 -8.83
CA ARG A 8 30.33 -28.51 -7.73
C ARG A 8 30.88 -29.67 -6.92
N ARG A 9 31.68 -29.39 -5.89
CA ARG A 9 31.92 -30.29 -4.74
C ARG A 9 32.52 -29.54 -3.54
N ARG A 10 31.89 -29.79 -2.37
CA ARG A 10 32.21 -29.38 -0.98
C ARG A 10 31.82 -27.93 -0.65
N PHE A 11 30.98 -27.66 0.34
CA PHE A 11 31.07 -28.11 1.73
C PHE A 11 29.68 -28.31 2.38
N LEU A 12 29.33 -29.55 2.73
CA LEU A 12 28.46 -29.85 3.86
C LEU A 12 29.38 -30.37 4.97
N GLN A 13 29.69 -29.51 5.94
CA GLN A 13 30.38 -29.87 7.17
C GLN A 13 30.20 -28.73 8.17
N GLY A 14 29.33 -28.95 9.16
CA GLY A 14 29.14 -27.96 10.23
C GLY A 14 27.93 -28.18 11.11
N ALA A 15 27.63 -29.43 11.50
CA ALA A 15 26.82 -29.67 12.69
C ALA A 15 27.71 -29.34 13.91
N GLY A 16 27.55 -28.13 14.45
CA GLY A 16 28.26 -27.64 15.63
C GLY A 16 27.27 -27.28 16.72
N ILE A 17 27.12 -28.17 17.70
CA ILE A 17 26.41 -27.95 18.95
C ILE A 17 27.13 -26.80 19.69
N GLY A 18 26.40 -25.73 19.98
CA GLY A 18 26.91 -24.56 20.70
C GLY A 18 25.80 -23.89 21.50
N GLY A 19 25.32 -24.58 22.54
CA GLY A 19 24.51 -23.94 23.57
C GLY A 19 25.37 -23.15 24.54
N THR A 20 24.89 -21.94 24.90
CA THR A 20 24.76 -21.34 26.24
C THR A 20 25.14 -19.85 26.26
N ALA A 21 24.13 -18.99 26.35
CA ALA A 21 24.12 -17.70 27.03
C ALA A 21 22.64 -17.31 27.21
N LEU A 22 21.98 -17.73 28.29
CA LEU A 22 21.78 -16.98 29.54
C LEU A 22 21.29 -15.54 29.32
N LEU A 23 19.97 -15.38 29.17
CA LEU A 23 19.24 -14.30 29.83
C LEU A 23 18.21 -14.94 30.76
N ALA A 24 18.61 -15.03 32.03
CA ALA A 24 17.69 -15.23 33.14
C ALA A 24 16.88 -13.94 33.30
N GLY A 25 15.56 -14.06 33.30
CA GLY A 25 14.68 -12.93 33.61
C GLY A 25 13.27 -13.08 33.10
N CYS A 26 12.56 -14.13 33.53
CA CYS A 26 11.19 -14.04 34.06
C CYS A 26 10.65 -15.46 34.30
N THR A 27 10.71 -15.80 35.58
CA THR A 27 9.91 -16.77 36.32
C THR A 27 8.53 -17.10 35.71
N GLU A 28 8.33 -18.38 35.45
CA GLU A 28 7.27 -19.18 36.07
C GLU A 28 5.85 -18.56 36.09
N GLN A 29 5.08 -18.76 35.02
CA GLN A 29 3.67 -19.08 35.17
C GLN A 29 3.22 -20.02 34.06
N LEU A 30 3.31 -21.32 34.33
CA LEU A 30 2.43 -22.30 33.73
C LEU A 30 1.01 -22.00 34.23
N GLY A 31 0.36 -21.04 33.56
CA GLY A 31 -1.07 -20.76 33.66
C GLY A 31 -1.72 -21.22 32.38
N LEU A 32 -2.36 -22.38 32.42
CA LEU A 32 -3.51 -22.64 31.56
C LEU A 32 -4.60 -21.67 32.01
N ASP A 33 -4.68 -20.50 31.40
CA ASP A 33 -5.77 -19.55 31.55
C ASP A 33 -5.74 -18.70 30.28
N ASP A 34 -6.83 -18.76 29.50
CA ASP A 34 -7.15 -17.92 28.34
C ASP A 34 -5.97 -17.17 27.73
N ASP A 35 -5.41 -17.71 26.64
CA ASP A 35 -4.97 -16.84 25.54
C ASP A 35 -6.25 -16.20 24.98
N ASP A 36 -6.79 -15.22 25.71
CA ASP A 36 -7.03 -13.91 25.11
C ASP A 36 -5.63 -13.48 24.63
N GLU A 37 -5.23 -14.07 23.49
CA GLU A 37 -4.23 -13.45 22.63
C GLU A 37 -4.70 -12.01 22.57
N ALA A 38 -3.86 -11.10 23.06
CA ALA A 38 -3.94 -9.73 22.65
C ALA A 38 -3.88 -9.80 21.12
N VAL A 39 -5.05 -9.88 20.50
CA VAL A 39 -5.28 -9.53 19.12
C VAL A 39 -4.63 -8.19 19.06
N SER A 40 -3.44 -8.15 18.46
CA SER A 40 -2.83 -6.88 18.10
C SER A 40 -3.99 -6.08 17.51
N GLU A 41 -4.14 -4.82 17.90
CA GLU A 41 -4.93 -3.84 17.16
C GLU A 41 -4.29 -3.62 15.76
N GLY A 42 -3.92 -4.71 15.09
CA GLY A 42 -3.32 -4.79 13.78
C GLY A 42 -4.36 -5.40 12.89
N GLY A 43 -5.24 -4.54 12.38
CA GLY A 43 -6.15 -4.90 11.30
C GLY A 43 -5.36 -5.38 10.08
N VAL A 44 -6.09 -5.84 9.07
CA VAL A 44 -5.51 -6.20 7.78
C VAL A 44 -5.78 -5.05 6.81
N GLY A 45 -4.79 -4.68 6.03
CA GLY A 45 -4.99 -3.78 4.92
C GLY A 45 -5.51 -4.54 3.70
N ILE A 46 -6.60 -4.10 3.11
CA ILE A 46 -7.12 -4.62 1.84
C ILE A 46 -6.84 -3.57 0.77
N VAL A 47 -6.12 -3.96 -0.28
CA VAL A 47 -5.79 -3.08 -1.40
C VAL A 47 -6.77 -3.34 -2.54
N ALA A 48 -7.43 -2.29 -3.02
CA ALA A 48 -8.35 -2.34 -4.14
C ALA A 48 -7.61 -2.67 -5.44
N SER A 49 -8.28 -3.42 -6.30
CA SER A 49 -7.84 -3.66 -7.66
C SER A 49 -8.19 -2.41 -8.49
N ILE A 50 -7.19 -1.57 -8.73
CA ILE A 50 -7.34 -0.34 -9.52
C ILE A 50 -7.12 -0.67 -11.00
N ASP A 51 -8.02 -0.24 -11.88
CA ASP A 51 -7.79 -0.33 -13.33
C ASP A 51 -6.64 0.62 -13.75
N GLU A 52 -5.45 0.04 -13.89
CA GLU A 52 -4.25 0.78 -14.29
C GLU A 52 -4.38 1.44 -15.66
N GLN A 53 -5.20 0.90 -16.57
CA GLN A 53 -5.40 1.52 -17.89
C GLN A 53 -6.26 2.77 -17.77
N GLU A 54 -7.38 2.69 -17.04
CA GLU A 54 -8.25 3.85 -16.82
C GLU A 54 -7.54 4.95 -16.02
N LEU A 55 -6.78 4.58 -14.98
CA LEU A 55 -5.94 5.51 -14.24
C LEU A 55 -4.90 6.21 -15.12
N GLN A 56 -4.31 5.49 -16.08
CA GLN A 56 -3.39 6.08 -17.07
C GLN A 56 -4.11 7.01 -18.04
N GLU A 57 -5.32 6.67 -18.46
CA GLU A 57 -6.15 7.52 -19.33
C GLU A 57 -6.52 8.83 -18.63
N ILE A 58 -6.90 8.79 -17.35
CA ILE A 58 -7.18 9.97 -16.53
C ILE A 58 -5.94 10.87 -16.44
N GLN A 59 -4.79 10.31 -16.04
CA GLN A 59 -3.54 11.06 -15.95
C GLN A 59 -3.11 11.68 -17.30
N ALA A 60 -3.27 10.93 -18.39
CA ALA A 60 -2.97 11.42 -19.73
C ALA A 60 -3.90 12.56 -20.14
N SER A 61 -5.20 12.45 -19.85
CA SER A 61 -6.19 13.50 -20.08
C SER A 61 -5.82 14.76 -19.31
N ILE A 62 -5.55 14.63 -18.01
CA ILE A 62 -5.17 15.76 -17.15
C ILE A 62 -3.94 16.46 -17.72
N GLN A 63 -2.91 15.69 -18.08
CA GLN A 63 -1.67 16.21 -18.65
C GLN A 63 -1.88 16.90 -20.00
N GLU A 64 -2.72 16.35 -20.88
CA GLU A 64 -3.01 16.94 -22.19
C GLU A 64 -3.76 18.27 -22.05
N GLU A 65 -4.77 18.31 -21.20
CA GLU A 65 -5.56 19.51 -20.91
C GLU A 65 -4.71 20.61 -20.26
N VAL A 66 -3.91 20.29 -19.23
CA VAL A 66 -3.04 21.27 -18.56
C VAL A 66 -2.02 21.86 -19.54
N GLN A 67 -1.44 21.04 -20.42
CA GLN A 67 -0.53 21.55 -21.46
C GLN A 67 -1.24 22.51 -22.42
N GLN A 68 -2.44 22.17 -22.87
CA GLN A 68 -3.21 23.04 -23.77
C GLN A 68 -3.59 24.37 -23.11
N GLU A 69 -4.00 24.36 -21.85
CA GLU A 69 -4.31 25.56 -21.09
C GLU A 69 -3.09 26.47 -20.95
N VAL A 70 -1.95 25.90 -20.53
CA VAL A 70 -0.71 26.65 -20.35
C VAL A 70 -0.16 27.18 -21.69
N GLU A 71 -0.20 26.38 -22.76
CA GLU A 71 0.18 26.84 -24.10
C GLU A 71 -0.67 28.03 -24.55
N GLN A 72 -1.98 27.99 -24.28
CA GLN A 72 -2.89 29.09 -24.60
C GLN A 72 -2.54 30.36 -23.81
N GLU A 73 -2.24 30.25 -22.51
CA GLU A 73 -1.85 31.40 -21.69
C GLU A 73 -0.50 32.01 -22.12
N VAL A 74 0.43 31.19 -22.63
CA VAL A 74 1.67 31.69 -23.23
C VAL A 74 1.40 32.44 -24.53
N GLU A 75 0.53 31.90 -25.40
CA GLU A 75 0.12 32.56 -26.66
C GLU A 75 -0.61 33.89 -26.41
N ASP A 76 -1.45 33.93 -25.38
CA ASP A 76 -2.20 35.12 -24.96
C ASP A 76 -1.32 36.13 -24.20
N GLY A 77 -0.08 35.74 -23.86
CA GLY A 77 0.89 36.57 -23.14
C GLY A 77 0.54 36.79 -21.67
N GLU A 78 -0.30 35.91 -21.10
CA GLU A 78 -0.64 35.84 -19.68
C GLU A 78 0.45 35.10 -18.88
N LEU A 79 1.20 34.22 -19.55
CA LEU A 79 2.31 33.47 -18.97
C LEU A 79 3.57 33.61 -19.83
N ASP A 80 4.73 33.76 -19.19
CA ASP A 80 6.02 33.77 -19.88
C ASP A 80 6.51 32.33 -20.17
N GLU A 81 7.21 32.14 -21.28
CA GLU A 81 7.75 30.82 -21.69
C GLU A 81 8.68 30.18 -20.64
N GLU A 82 9.37 31.02 -19.84
CA GLU A 82 10.27 30.56 -18.78
C GLU A 82 9.50 29.93 -17.60
N ASP A 83 8.28 30.39 -17.34
CA ASP A 83 7.46 29.96 -16.20
C ASP A 83 6.46 28.84 -16.58
N ALA A 84 6.21 28.62 -17.88
CA ALA A 84 5.26 27.62 -18.39
C ALA A 84 5.46 26.21 -17.80
N GLN A 85 6.70 25.76 -17.66
CA GLN A 85 7.00 24.42 -17.11
C GLN A 85 6.72 24.31 -15.60
N GLN A 86 6.83 25.42 -14.87
CA GLN A 86 6.47 25.45 -13.45
C GLN A 86 4.95 25.44 -13.31
N GLU A 87 4.26 26.21 -14.14
CA GLU A 87 2.79 26.27 -14.13
C GLU A 87 2.14 24.92 -14.46
N ILE A 88 2.67 24.19 -15.45
CA ILE A 88 2.21 22.82 -15.76
C ILE A 88 2.28 21.92 -14.52
N GLN A 89 3.37 21.98 -13.75
CA GLN A 89 3.52 21.15 -12.56
C GLN A 89 2.57 21.56 -11.43
N VAL A 90 2.33 22.86 -11.26
CA VAL A 90 1.36 23.37 -10.27
C VAL A 90 -0.04 22.91 -10.63
N ARG A 91 -0.47 23.10 -11.88
CA ARG A 91 -1.81 22.70 -12.30
C ARG A 91 -2.03 21.21 -12.30
N PHE A 92 -1.02 20.44 -12.67
CA PHE A 92 -1.12 18.98 -12.54
C PHE A 92 -1.35 18.57 -11.08
N GLN A 93 -0.62 19.16 -10.13
CA GLN A 93 -0.84 18.94 -8.68
C GLN A 93 -2.24 19.39 -8.24
N GLU A 94 -2.73 20.52 -8.73
CA GLU A 94 -4.10 20.99 -8.42
C GLU A 94 -5.19 20.04 -8.92
N ARG A 95 -4.87 19.15 -9.87
CA ARG A 95 -5.81 18.14 -10.40
C ARG A 95 -5.53 16.73 -9.87
N GLU A 96 -4.66 16.57 -8.87
CA GLU A 96 -4.47 15.29 -8.17
C GLU A 96 -5.76 14.80 -7.50
N ASP A 97 -6.64 15.71 -7.08
CA ASP A 97 -7.95 15.36 -6.52
C ASP A 97 -8.81 14.53 -7.48
N GLU A 98 -8.68 14.73 -8.81
CA GLU A 98 -9.41 13.93 -9.80
C GLU A 98 -8.93 12.47 -9.83
N ILE A 99 -7.62 12.27 -9.63
CA ILE A 99 -7.02 10.94 -9.54
C ILE A 99 -7.46 10.25 -8.24
N ILE A 100 -7.47 11.02 -7.14
CA ILE A 100 -7.92 10.52 -5.84
C ILE A 100 -9.40 10.12 -5.91
N GLU A 101 -10.27 10.95 -6.50
CA GLU A 101 -11.70 10.65 -6.65
C GLU A 101 -11.93 9.35 -7.44
N PHE A 102 -11.13 9.10 -8.49
CA PHE A 102 -11.19 7.83 -9.22
C PHE A 102 -10.83 6.65 -8.32
N ILE A 103 -9.74 6.74 -7.56
CA ILE A 103 -9.31 5.66 -6.66
C ILE A 103 -10.32 5.44 -5.53
N GLU A 104 -10.92 6.50 -4.98
CA GLU A 104 -12.00 6.40 -4.00
C GLU A 104 -13.20 5.65 -4.57
N GLY A 105 -13.52 5.85 -5.86
CA GLY A 105 -14.56 5.09 -6.56
C GLY A 105 -14.28 3.58 -6.60
N GLU A 106 -13.03 3.19 -6.89
CA GLU A 106 -12.62 1.79 -6.91
C GLU A 106 -12.63 1.17 -5.49
N ILE A 107 -12.23 1.96 -4.48
CA ILE A 107 -12.32 1.55 -3.06
C ILE A 107 -13.78 1.33 -2.65
N ASP A 108 -14.70 2.21 -3.04
CA ASP A 108 -16.13 2.08 -2.72
C ASP A 108 -16.76 0.86 -3.40
N ALA A 109 -16.35 0.57 -4.64
CA ALA A 109 -16.77 -0.63 -5.35
C ALA A 109 -16.30 -1.90 -4.63
N MET A 110 -15.01 -1.96 -4.25
CA MET A 110 -14.44 -3.05 -3.45
C MET A 110 -15.17 -3.21 -2.11
N ARG A 111 -15.37 -2.11 -1.37
CA ARG A 111 -16.11 -2.12 -0.09
C ARG A 111 -17.50 -2.72 -0.28
N THR A 112 -18.24 -2.23 -1.27
CA THR A 112 -19.62 -2.68 -1.54
C THR A 112 -19.68 -4.19 -1.80
N GLU A 113 -18.70 -4.74 -2.51
CA GLU A 113 -18.61 -6.17 -2.80
C GLU A 113 -18.27 -6.98 -1.53
N ILE A 114 -17.25 -6.54 -0.77
CA ILE A 114 -16.85 -7.18 0.49
C ILE A 114 -18.00 -7.21 1.50
N GLU A 115 -18.64 -6.07 1.77
CA GLU A 115 -19.76 -5.97 2.72
C GLU A 115 -21.02 -6.72 2.25
N GLY A 116 -21.11 -7.02 0.94
CA GLY A 116 -22.18 -7.80 0.35
C GLY A 116 -22.02 -9.32 0.56
N GLU A 117 -20.79 -9.81 0.65
CA GLU A 117 -20.48 -11.25 0.74
C GLU A 117 -19.97 -11.69 2.11
N PHE A 118 -19.33 -10.80 2.87
CA PHE A 118 -18.64 -11.10 4.11
C PHE A 118 -19.11 -10.22 5.27
N SER A 119 -18.71 -10.57 6.48
CA SER A 119 -18.97 -9.78 7.69
C SER A 119 -17.76 -8.96 8.15
N ILE A 120 -16.86 -8.66 7.21
CA ILE A 120 -15.66 -7.85 7.41
C ILE A 120 -16.06 -6.39 7.64
N GLU A 121 -15.55 -5.79 8.72
CA GLU A 121 -15.70 -4.36 9.01
C GLU A 121 -14.61 -3.58 8.26
N ILE A 122 -15.03 -2.66 7.38
CA ILE A 122 -14.13 -1.74 6.70
C ILE A 122 -14.04 -0.44 7.52
N GLY A 123 -12.82 -0.11 7.96
CA GLY A 123 -12.51 1.06 8.76
C GLY A 123 -11.92 2.21 7.93
N GLU A 124 -10.71 2.62 8.29
CA GLU A 124 -10.01 3.76 7.68
C GLU A 124 -9.64 3.50 6.21
N GLU A 125 -9.78 4.53 5.38
CA GLU A 125 -9.43 4.50 3.96
C GLU A 125 -8.14 5.26 3.70
N PHE A 126 -7.36 4.76 2.76
CA PHE A 126 -6.09 5.31 2.31
C PHE A 126 -6.14 5.48 0.79
N PRO A 127 -6.83 6.51 0.26
CA PRO A 127 -7.02 6.70 -1.18
C PRO A 127 -5.72 6.77 -1.97
N PHE A 128 -4.67 7.38 -1.39
CA PHE A 128 -3.37 7.51 -2.06
C PHE A 128 -2.70 6.15 -2.35
N THR A 129 -2.99 5.12 -1.55
CA THR A 129 -2.48 3.76 -1.74
C THR A 129 -3.54 2.80 -2.29
N GLY A 130 -4.76 3.29 -2.56
CA GLY A 130 -5.88 2.45 -3.00
C GLY A 130 -6.30 1.42 -1.95
N ALA A 131 -6.13 1.69 -0.66
CA ALA A 131 -6.26 0.68 0.38
C ALA A 131 -7.24 1.07 1.50
N VAL A 132 -7.71 0.07 2.24
CA VAL A 132 -8.52 0.25 3.43
C VAL A 132 -8.02 -0.63 4.57
N ARG A 133 -8.18 -0.18 5.80
CA ARG A 133 -8.03 -1.01 7.00
C ARG A 133 -9.31 -1.79 7.21
N ALA A 134 -9.18 -3.08 7.47
CA ALA A 134 -10.30 -3.98 7.70
C ALA A 134 -10.06 -4.88 8.92
N ASP A 135 -11.15 -5.25 9.58
CA ASP A 135 -11.17 -6.13 10.73
C ASP A 135 -12.27 -7.18 10.55
N GLY A 136 -11.97 -8.45 10.81
CA GLY A 136 -12.93 -9.54 10.57
C GLY A 136 -12.33 -10.94 10.77
N ASP A 137 -13.15 -11.96 10.52
CA ASP A 137 -12.72 -13.35 10.55
C ASP A 137 -11.60 -13.61 9.53
N ALA A 138 -10.51 -14.25 9.96
CA ALA A 138 -9.35 -14.49 9.11
C ALA A 138 -9.68 -15.34 7.87
N GLU A 139 -10.64 -16.27 7.98
CA GLU A 139 -11.12 -17.06 6.85
C GLU A 139 -11.85 -16.19 5.81
N GLU A 140 -12.64 -15.20 6.25
CA GLU A 140 -13.34 -14.26 5.37
C GLU A 140 -12.36 -13.28 4.72
N LEU A 141 -11.40 -12.75 5.48
CA LEU A 141 -10.35 -11.87 4.95
C LEU A 141 -9.55 -12.56 3.83
N ILE A 142 -9.19 -13.83 4.03
CA ILE A 142 -8.50 -14.61 2.99
C ILE A 142 -9.43 -14.89 1.80
N ALA A 143 -10.72 -15.17 2.04
CA ALA A 143 -11.70 -15.38 0.97
C ALA A 143 -11.93 -14.11 0.14
N ALA A 144 -11.81 -12.92 0.73
CA ALA A 144 -11.93 -11.65 0.02
C ALA A 144 -10.86 -11.48 -1.09
N LEU A 145 -9.71 -12.17 -1.02
CA LEU A 145 -8.71 -12.21 -2.11
C LEU A 145 -9.23 -12.89 -3.39
N GLU A 146 -10.34 -13.62 -3.30
CA GLU A 146 -10.97 -14.25 -4.47
C GLU A 146 -11.88 -13.27 -5.24
N LEU A 147 -12.14 -12.08 -4.69
CA LEU A 147 -12.89 -11.02 -5.36
C LEU A 147 -12.03 -10.33 -6.42
N ASP A 148 -12.63 -9.99 -7.56
CA ASP A 148 -11.92 -9.28 -8.65
C ASP A 148 -11.53 -7.84 -8.25
N THR A 149 -12.26 -7.25 -7.29
CA THR A 149 -12.05 -5.89 -6.76
C THR A 149 -10.96 -5.82 -5.69
N VAL A 150 -10.41 -6.95 -5.25
CA VAL A 150 -9.33 -7.02 -4.25
C VAL A 150 -8.03 -7.45 -4.92
N GLN A 151 -6.99 -6.63 -4.80
CA GLN A 151 -5.68 -6.95 -5.36
C GLN A 151 -4.81 -7.76 -4.41
N GLN A 152 -4.73 -7.35 -3.15
CA GLN A 152 -3.88 -8.00 -2.15
C GLN A 152 -4.29 -7.64 -0.71
N LEU A 153 -3.82 -8.45 0.24
CA LEU A 153 -3.83 -8.13 1.66
C LEU A 153 -2.43 -7.72 2.11
N VAL A 154 -2.36 -6.69 2.94
CA VAL A 154 -1.14 -6.18 3.57
C VAL A 154 -1.31 -6.07 5.08
N SER A 155 -0.21 -5.89 5.81
CA SER A 155 -0.29 -5.52 7.22
C SER A 155 -0.91 -4.12 7.34
N ALA A 156 -1.82 -3.87 8.29
CA ALA A 156 -2.29 -2.50 8.53
C ALA A 156 -1.15 -1.53 8.87
N ALA A 157 -0.06 -2.02 9.48
CA ALA A 157 1.12 -1.18 9.75
C ALA A 157 1.85 -0.74 8.46
N ASP A 158 1.63 -1.41 7.33
CA ASP A 158 2.18 -0.99 6.03
C ASP A 158 1.28 0.05 5.33
N LEU A 159 0.07 0.30 5.83
CA LEU A 159 -0.84 1.35 5.33
C LEU A 159 -0.55 2.73 5.93
N GLU A 160 0.01 2.77 7.13
CA GLU A 160 0.36 4.01 7.81
C GLU A 160 1.52 4.70 7.08
N ALA A 161 1.29 5.94 6.61
CA ALA A 161 2.37 6.79 6.13
C ALA A 161 3.45 6.94 7.23
N PRO A 162 4.74 7.02 6.88
CA PRO A 162 5.78 7.22 7.88
C PRO A 162 5.44 8.46 8.72
N GLU A 163 5.27 8.28 10.03
CA GLU A 163 4.96 9.37 10.96
C GLU A 163 5.90 10.54 10.68
N GLU A 164 5.33 11.71 10.37
CA GLU A 164 6.12 12.95 10.37
C GLU A 164 6.87 13.01 11.70
N PRO A 165 8.21 13.15 11.70
CA PRO A 165 8.96 13.19 12.94
C PRO A 165 8.40 14.33 13.78
N ALA A 166 7.89 13.98 14.98
CA ALA A 166 7.37 14.95 15.93
C ALA A 166 8.34 16.15 16.02
N PRO A 167 7.86 17.40 15.96
CA PRO A 167 8.74 18.55 16.07
C PRO A 167 9.52 18.40 17.38
N GLU A 168 10.85 18.28 17.28
CA GLU A 168 11.72 18.24 18.44
C GLU A 168 11.43 19.49 19.27
N GLY A 169 10.81 19.28 20.43
CA GLY A 169 10.38 20.36 21.30
C GLY A 169 11.56 21.29 21.64
N GLU A 170 11.31 22.59 21.49
CA GLU A 170 12.21 23.70 21.82
C GLU A 170 12.70 23.71 23.27
#